data_AF-A0AAU8SBT1-F1
#
_entry.id   AF-A0AAU8SBT1-F1
#
_cell.length_a   1.000
_cell.length_b   1.000
_cell.length_c   1.000
_cell.angle_alpha   90.00
_cell.angle_beta   90.00
_cell.angle_gamma   90.00
#
_symmetry.space_group_name_H-M   'P 1'
#
loop_
_entity.id
_entity.type
_entity.pdbx_description
1 polymer ?
#
loop_
_entity_poly.entity_id
_entity_poly.type
_entity_poly.pdbx_seq_one_letter_code
_entity_poly.pdbx_strand_id
1 'polypeptide(L)' 'MAAIIKSGGNKGKRFCLQNARIMIHQPNVKKKGQASDIEIHTKEIISIKTKLNKILSQNTGQNI' A
#
# COMPACT_ATOMS: atom_id res chain seq x y z
N MET A 1 4.46 1.85 -3.11
CA MET A 1 4.42 0.57 -3.87
C MET A 1 5.63 -0.33 -3.69
N ALA A 2 6.88 0.17 -3.76
CA ALA A 2 8.08 -0.68 -3.66
C ALA A 2 8.12 -1.62 -2.42
N ALA A 3 7.72 -1.13 -1.24
CA ALA A 3 7.65 -1.95 -0.03
C ALA A 3 6.67 -3.14 -0.15
N ILE A 4 5.56 -2.95 -0.86
CA ILE A 4 4.55 -3.99 -1.08
C ILE A 4 5.11 -5.06 -2.01
N ILE A 5 5.74 -4.67 -3.11
CA ILE A 5 6.41 -5.59 -4.04
C ILE A 5 7.50 -6.39 -3.31
N LYS A 6 8.35 -5.71 -2.54
CA LYS A 6 9.37 -6.37 -1.70
C LYS A 6 8.75 -7.39 -0.73
N SER A 7 7.64 -7.02 -0.09
CA SER A 7 6.96 -7.90 0.87
C SER A 7 6.33 -9.14 0.23
N GLY A 8 5.95 -9.07 -1.05
CA GLY A 8 5.28 -10.11 -1.81
C GLY A 8 6.19 -11.22 -2.36
N GLY A 9 7.52 -11.11 -2.18
CA GLY A 9 8.43 -12.22 -2.46
C GLY A 9 8.20 -13.41 -1.53
N ASN A 10 8.63 -14.61 -1.95
CA ASN A 10 8.48 -15.82 -1.13
C ASN A 10 9.13 -15.64 0.26
N LYS A 11 8.46 -16.10 1.33
CA LYS A 11 8.91 -15.96 2.72
C LYS A 11 10.29 -16.62 2.89
N GLY A 12 11.21 -15.94 3.58
CA GLY A 12 12.61 -16.36 3.70
C GLY A 12 13.51 -16.00 2.52
N LYS A 13 12.96 -15.52 1.38
CA LYS A 13 13.72 -15.10 0.19
C LYS A 13 13.58 -13.59 -0.13
N ARG A 14 13.24 -12.78 0.87
CA ARG A 14 13.01 -11.33 0.73
C ARG A 14 14.22 -10.55 1.25
N PHE A 15 15.21 -10.35 0.40
CA PHE A 15 16.49 -9.73 0.79
C PHE A 15 16.50 -8.21 0.59
N CYS A 16 17.43 -7.53 1.25
CA CYS A 16 17.87 -6.18 0.89
C CYS A 16 19.31 -5.93 1.31
N LEU A 17 19.93 -4.93 0.70
CA LEU A 17 21.28 -4.47 1.05
C LEU A 17 21.30 -3.81 2.43
N GLN A 18 22.49 -3.76 3.04
CA GLN A 18 22.72 -3.24 4.39
C GLN A 18 22.25 -1.79 4.58
N ASN A 19 22.41 -0.95 3.55
CA ASN A 19 22.04 0.47 3.60
C ASN A 19 20.68 0.78 2.95
N ALA A 20 19.90 -0.25 2.61
CA ALA A 20 18.60 -0.06 1.97
C ALA A 20 17.60 0.56 2.95
N ARG A 21 16.81 1.53 2.47
CA ARG A 21 15.69 2.12 3.22
C ARG A 21 14.37 1.69 2.60
N ILE A 22 13.45 1.22 3.44
CA ILE A 22 12.08 0.87 3.04
C ILE A 22 11.15 1.87 3.70
N MET A 23 10.27 2.46 2.91
CA MET A 23 9.25 3.36 3.41
C MET A 23 7.87 2.84 2.99
N ILE A 24 6.94 2.90 3.93
CA ILE A 24 5.53 2.61 3.69
C ILE A 24 4.78 3.92 3.94
N HIS A 25 3.87 4.25 3.03
CA HIS A 25 2.94 5.36 3.21
C HIS A 25 1.58 4.96 2.65
N GLN A 26 0.54 5.59 3.17
CA GLN A 26 -0.81 5.45 2.64
C GLN A 26 -0.91 5.98 1.20
N PRO A 27 -1.83 5.46 0.38
CA PRO A 27 -2.12 6.07 -0.92
C PRO A 27 -2.56 7.53 -0.75
N ASN A 28 -2.10 8.39 -1.66
CA ASN A 28 -2.42 9.82 -1.64
C ASN A 28 -3.51 10.10 -2.67
N VAL A 29 -4.46 10.96 -2.30
CA VAL A 29 -5.46 11.53 -3.23
C VAL A 29 -5.18 13.01 -3.45
N LYS A 30 -5.21 13.45 -4.70
CA LYS A 30 -5.42 14.84 -5.08
C LYS A 30 -6.34 14.85 -6.30
N LYS A 31 -7.63 15.14 -6.08
CA LYS A 31 -8.64 15.23 -7.13
C LYS A 31 -9.37 16.57 -6.99
N LYS A 32 -9.63 17.22 -8.12
CA LYS A 32 -10.52 18.39 -8.26
C LYS A 32 -11.50 18.06 -9.39
N GLY A 33 -12.73 18.54 -9.30
CA GLY A 33 -13.77 18.24 -10.28
C GLY A 33 -15.17 18.30 -9.67
N GLN A 34 -16.15 17.71 -10.36
CA GLN A 34 -17.51 17.60 -9.85
C GLN A 34 -17.54 16.77 -8.56
N ALA A 35 -18.51 17.07 -7.70
CA ALA A 35 -18.67 16.37 -6.42
C ALA A 35 -18.75 14.85 -6.60
N SER A 36 -19.50 14.38 -7.61
CA SER A 36 -19.65 12.97 -7.95
C SER A 36 -18.31 12.29 -8.27
N ASP A 37 -17.45 12.95 -9.05
CA ASP A 37 -16.13 12.41 -9.38
C ASP A 37 -15.22 12.33 -8.15
N ILE A 38 -15.26 13.37 -7.31
CA ILE A 38 -14.50 13.39 -6.05
C ILE A 38 -14.94 12.24 -5.15
N GLU A 39 -16.24 11.99 -5.05
CA GLU A 39 -16.80 10.89 -4.26
C GLU A 39 -16.33 9.52 -4.78
N ILE A 40 -16.45 9.28 -6.09
CA ILE A 40 -16.01 8.02 -6.73
C ILE A 40 -14.53 7.78 -6.46
N HIS A 41 -13.69 8.79 -6.67
CA HIS A 41 -12.25 8.66 -6.44
C HIS A 41 -11.90 8.42 -4.96
N THR A 42 -12.64 9.04 -4.05
CA THR A 42 -12.42 8.87 -2.61
C THR A 42 -12.76 7.44 -2.18
N LYS A 43 -13.89 6.90 -2.66
CA LYS A 43 -14.28 5.50 -2.41
C LYS A 43 -13.22 4.52 -2.91
N GLU A 44 -12.70 4.74 -4.11
CA GLU A 44 -11.65 3.90 -4.69
C GLU A 44 -10.35 3.94 -3.86
N ILE A 45 -9.95 5.12 -3.37
CA ILE A 45 -8.73 5.23 -2.56
C ILE A 45 -8.86 4.58 -1.19
N ILE A 46 -10.05 4.62 -0.57
CA ILE A 46 -10.32 3.88 0.66
C ILE A 46 -10.24 2.37 0.40
N SER A 47 -10.80 1.91 -0.71
CA SER A 47 -10.72 0.50 -1.15
C SER A 47 -9.26 0.06 -1.35
N ILE A 48 -8.47 0.86 -2.09
CA ILE A 48 -7.05 0.61 -2.31
C ILE A 48 -6.29 0.59 -0.98
N LYS A 49 -6.48 1.59 -0.10
CA LYS A 49 -5.81 1.66 1.20
C LYS A 49 -6.05 0.38 2.01
N THR A 50 -7.31 -0.04 2.09
CA THR A 50 -7.70 -1.27 2.80
C THR A 50 -7.04 -2.51 2.20
N LYS A 51 -7.04 -2.63 0.87
CA LYS A 51 -6.41 -3.74 0.15
C LYS A 51 -4.91 -3.80 0.40
N LEU A 52 -4.20 -2.68 0.32
CA LEU A 52 -2.76 -2.62 0.54
C LEU A 52 -2.38 -2.96 1.98
N ASN A 53 -3.14 -2.46 2.97
CA ASN A 53 -2.94 -2.81 4.37
C ASN A 53 -3.13 -4.31 4.61
N LYS A 54 -4.15 -4.92 4.00
CA LYS A 54 -4.39 -6.37 4.10
C LYS A 54 -3.25 -7.19 3.51
N ILE A 55 -2.74 -6.82 2.33
CA ILE A 55 -1.59 -7.49 1.71
C ILE A 55 -0.34 -7.37 2.61
N LEU A 56 -0.05 -6.17 3.12
CA LEU A 56 1.11 -5.96 3.98
C LEU A 56 0.99 -6.73 5.30
N SER A 57 -0.18 -6.71 5.94
CA SER A 57 -0.46 -7.49 7.14
C SER A 57 -0.20 -8.98 6.90
N GLN A 58 -0.78 -9.56 5.84
CA GLN A 58 -0.58 -10.96 5.46
C GLN A 58 0.89 -11.30 5.22
N ASN A 59 1.62 -10.45 4.50
CA ASN A 59 3.02 -10.69 4.15
C ASN A 59 3.97 -10.51 5.35
N THR A 60 3.63 -9.66 6.31
CA THR A 60 4.51 -9.30 7.44
C THR A 60 4.14 -10.01 8.75
N GLY A 61 2.91 -10.54 8.85
CA GLY A 61 2.38 -11.10 10.09
C GLY A 61 1.96 -10.04 11.13
N GLN A 62 1.88 -8.77 10.73
CA GLN A 62 1.46 -7.66 11.59
C GLN A 62 -0.06 -7.49 11.54
N ASN A 63 -0.66 -7.05 12.64
CA ASN A 63 -2.09 -6.75 12.70
C ASN A 63 -2.43 -5.44 11.97
N ILE A 64 -3.71 -5.27 11.59
CA ILE A 64 -4.27 -4.08 10.93
C ILE A 64 -5.04 -3.26 11.96
#